data_AF-A0A2C9D680-F1
#
_entry.id   AF-A0A2C9D680-F1
#
_cell.length_a   1.000
_cell.length_b   1.000
_cell.length_c   1.000
_cell.angle_alpha   90.00
_cell.angle_beta   90.00
_cell.angle_gamma   90.00
#
_symmetry.space_group_name_H-M   'P 1'
#
loop_
_entity.id
_entity.type
_entity.pdbx_description
1 polymer ?
#
loop_
_entity_poly.entity_id
_entity_poly.type
_entity_poly.pdbx_seq_one_letter_code
_entity_poly.pdbx_strand_id
1 'polypeptide(L)' 'MKAPQKTTFRITDKAGEYIAGKRRVPGAETVMLTAREAAYDLSLGTLELMEDKSAARKRTKPETSGAGETANGEG' A
#
# COMPACT_ATOMS: atom_id res chain seq x y z
N MET A 1 6.20 21.01 -1.70
CA MET A 1 6.42 19.57 -1.44
C MET A 1 5.17 19.04 -0.73
N LYS A 2 4.48 18.02 -1.25
CA LYS A 2 3.30 17.45 -0.57
C LYS A 2 3.76 16.65 0.65
N ALA A 3 3.14 16.87 1.81
CA ALA A 3 3.38 16.04 2.98
C ALA A 3 2.99 14.58 2.67
N PRO A 4 3.77 13.59 3.14
CA PRO A 4 3.44 12.19 2.92
C PRO A 4 2.14 11.84 3.65
N GLN A 5 1.22 11.17 2.95
CA GLN A 5 -0.04 10.75 3.54
C GLN A 5 0.22 9.62 4.55
N LYS A 6 -0.18 9.84 5.80
CA LYS A 6 -0.15 8.83 6.86
C LYS A 6 -1.46 8.05 6.84
N THR A 7 -1.36 6.74 7.01
CA THR A 7 -2.50 5.82 7.07
C THR A 7 -2.45 5.09 8.40
N THR A 8 -3.62 4.78 8.95
CA THR A 8 -3.74 3.98 10.17
C THR A 8 -3.69 2.51 9.81
N PHE A 9 -2.80 1.77 10.46
CA PHE A 9 -2.63 0.33 10.32
C PHE A 9 -3.00 -0.36 11.62
N ARG A 10 -3.58 -1.55 11.53
CA ARG A 10 -3.83 -2.41 12.68
C ARG A 10 -2.56 -3.16 13.04
N ILE A 11 -2.25 -3.18 14.33
CA ILE A 11 -1.15 -3.95 14.89
C ILE A 11 -1.65 -5.38 15.12
N THR A 12 -0.93 -6.36 14.59
CA THR A 12 -1.26 -7.78 14.78
C THR A 12 -0.52 -8.37 15.98
N ASP A 13 -0.91 -9.56 16.42
CA ASP A 13 -0.17 -10.34 17.42
C ASP A 13 1.25 -10.73 17.01
N LYS A 14 1.59 -10.64 15.72
CA LYS A 14 2.96 -10.88 15.23
C LYS A 14 3.89 -9.70 15.48
N ALA A 15 3.35 -8.52 15.80
CA ALA A 15 4.15 -7.32 16.02
C ALA A 15 4.87 -7.37 17.38
N GLY A 16 6.18 -7.13 17.36
CA GLY A 16 7.00 -7.01 18.56
C GLY A 16 6.87 -5.64 19.24
N GLU A 17 7.86 -5.32 20.08
CA GLU A 17 7.95 -4.04 20.77
C GLU A 17 8.22 -2.86 19.81
N TYR A 18 8.70 -3.14 18.60
CA TYR A 18 9.03 -2.14 17.58
C TYR A 18 8.26 -2.39 16.29
N ILE A 19 7.72 -1.31 15.72
CA ILE A 19 6.99 -1.29 14.44
C ILE A 19 7.53 -0.14 13.61
N ALA A 20 7.97 -0.41 12.37
CA ALA A 20 8.59 0.56 11.48
C ALA A 20 9.71 1.40 12.14
N GLY A 21 10.52 0.76 13.00
CA GLY A 21 11.61 1.41 13.73
C GLY A 21 11.19 2.32 14.90
N LYS A 22 9.90 2.34 15.27
CA LYS A 22 9.36 3.08 16.42
C LYS A 22 8.90 2.13 17.51
N ARG A 23 9.09 2.53 18.77
CA ARG A 23 8.60 1.75 19.91
C ARG A 23 7.07 1.79 19.93
N ARG A 24 6.44 0.61 19.98
CA ARG A 24 5.00 0.46 20.13
C ARG A 24 4.58 1.01 21.49
N VAL A 25 3.46 1.72 21.51
CA VAL A 25 2.81 2.12 22.76
C VAL A 25 2.11 0.90 23.36
N PRO A 26 2.38 0.52 24.61
CA PRO A 26 1.71 -0.62 25.23
C PRO A 26 0.19 -0.38 25.28
N GLY A 27 -0.58 -1.38 24.83
CA GLY A 27 -2.04 -1.29 24.69
C GLY A 27 -2.54 -0.64 23.40
N ALA A 28 -1.66 -0.13 22.52
CA ALA A 28 -2.08 0.35 21.22
C ALA A 28 -2.42 -0.83 20.30
N GLU A 29 -3.61 -0.76 19.70
CA GLU A 29 -4.11 -1.71 18.68
C GLU A 29 -3.84 -1.23 17.25
N THR A 30 -3.49 0.06 17.10
CA THR A 30 -3.25 0.69 15.80
C THR A 30 -2.04 1.62 15.83
N VAL A 31 -1.43 1.84 14.66
CA VAL A 31 -0.33 2.79 14.47
C VAL A 31 -0.53 3.61 13.20
N MET A 32 -0.11 4.88 13.22
CA MET A 32 -0.21 5.76 12.07
C MET A 32 1.15 5.90 11.39
N LEU A 33 1.28 5.38 10.17
CA LEU A 33 2.54 5.31 9.43
C LEU A 33 2.34 5.76 7.99
N THR A 34 3.43 6.16 7.32
CA THR A 34 3.41 6.32 5.86
C THR A 34 3.46 4.96 5.17
N ALA A 35 3.01 4.90 3.91
CA ALA A 35 3.10 3.68 3.11
C ALA A 35 4.53 3.12 3.02
N ARG A 36 5.55 4.00 3.01
CA ARG A 36 6.96 3.60 2.98
C ARG A 36 7.42 3.00 4.31
N GLU A 37 7.01 3.58 5.44
CA GLU A 37 7.32 3.05 6.77
C GLU A 37 6.65 1.68 6.99
N ALA A 38 5.38 1.54 6.59
CA ALA A 38 4.61 0.31 6.79
C ALA A 38 4.94 -0.81 5.77
N ALA A 39 5.62 -0.52 4.65
CA ALA A 39 5.86 -1.51 3.59
C ALA A 39 6.57 -2.78 4.08
N TYR A 40 7.56 -2.61 4.97
CA TYR A 40 8.31 -3.73 5.53
C TYR A 40 7.46 -4.53 6.50
N ASP A 41 6.80 -3.86 7.46
CA ASP A 41 5.93 -4.46 8.46
C ASP A 41 4.70 -5.17 7.84
N LEU A 42 4.11 -4.59 6.78
CA LEU A 42 3.06 -5.23 5.99
C LEU A 42 3.56 -6.54 5.35
N SER A 43 4.80 -6.56 4.85
CA SER A 43 5.40 -7.76 4.25
C SER A 43 5.70 -8.83 5.30
N LEU A 44 6.03 -8.44 6.53
CA LEU A 44 6.19 -9.36 7.66
C LEU A 44 4.86 -9.84 8.24
N GLY A 45 3.75 -9.17 7.90
CA GLY A 45 2.44 -9.40 8.49
C GLY A 45 2.37 -8.98 9.97
N THR A 46 3.24 -8.06 10.41
CA THR A 46 3.15 -7.43 11.74
C THR A 46 2.08 -6.34 11.74
N LEU A 47 1.80 -5.75 10.58
CA LEU A 47 0.73 -4.79 10.35
C LEU A 47 -0.29 -5.31 9.34
N GLU A 48 -1.54 -4.86 9.52
CA GLU A 48 -2.60 -5.01 8.53
C GLU A 48 -3.13 -3.64 8.14
N LEU A 49 -3.46 -3.47 6.85
CA LEU A 49 -4.24 -2.32 6.41
C LEU A 49 -5.62 -2.43 7.06
N MET A 50 -5.96 -1.47 7.92
CA MET A 50 -7.39 -1.23 8.15
C MET A 50 -7.93 -0.72 6.83
N GLU A 51 -8.86 -1.45 6.22
CA GLU A 51 -9.48 -1.06 4.95
C GLU A 51 -10.14 0.33 5.10
N ASP A 52 -9.36 1.37 4.84
CA ASP A 52 -9.91 2.64 4.46
C ASP A 52 -10.30 2.50 2.99
N LYS A 53 -11.61 2.44 2.74
CA LYS A 53 -12.26 2.39 1.41
C LYS A 53 -11.70 3.43 0.41
N SER A 54 -10.83 4.34 0.81
CA SER A 54 -10.24 5.40 -0.02
C SER A 54 -9.05 4.97 -0.88
N ALA A 55 -8.34 3.87 -0.59
CA ALA A 55 -7.10 3.51 -1.31
C ALA A 55 -7.29 2.61 -2.55
N ALA A 56 -8.45 1.97 -2.72
CA ALA A 56 -8.70 1.03 -3.81
C ALA A 56 -8.88 1.68 -5.21
N ARG A 57 -8.83 3.02 -5.34
CA ARG A 57 -9.20 3.72 -6.58
C ARG A 57 -8.06 4.12 -7.52
N LYS A 58 -6.83 3.60 -7.35
CA LYS A 58 -5.72 3.89 -8.28
C LYS A 58 -4.94 2.66 -8.78
N ARG A 59 -5.66 1.59 -9.10
CA ARG A 59 -5.18 0.58 -10.06
C ARG A 59 -6.22 0.33 -11.15
N THR A 60 -6.51 1.35 -11.95
CA THR A 60 -7.02 1.11 -13.31
C THR A 60 -5.82 1.23 -14.23
N LYS A 61 -5.12 0.11 -14.37
CA LYS A 61 -4.24 -0.18 -15.51
C LYS A 61 -5.19 -0.72 -16.60
N PRO A 62 -5.29 -0.13 -17.80
CA PRO A 62 -5.58 -0.92 -18.96
C PRO A 62 -4.23 -1.31 -19.59
N GLU A 63 -3.83 -2.56 -19.40
CA GLU A 63 -2.88 -3.19 -20.32
C GLU A 63 -3.64 -3.68 -21.55
N THR A 64 -3.00 -3.52 -22.70
CA THR A 64 -3.26 -4.22 -23.97
C THR A 64 -4.48 -3.80 -24.79
N SER A 65 -4.19 -3.02 -25.82
CA SER A 65 -4.63 -3.33 -27.19
C SER A 65 -3.51 -2.96 -28.14
N GLY A 66 -2.56 -3.87 -28.30
CA GLY A 66 -1.75 -3.97 -29.50
C GLY A 66 -2.17 -5.25 -30.22
N ALA A 67 -2.97 -5.12 -31.28
CA ALA A 67 -3.12 -6.09 -32.38
C ALA A 67 -4.15 -5.54 -33.39
N GLY A 68 -3.72 -5.37 -34.65
CA GLY A 68 -4.49 -4.83 -35.79
C GLY A 68 -4.16 -3.35 -36.01
N GLU A 69 -3.47 -2.92 -37.06
CA GLU A 69 -3.67 -3.27 -38.46
C GLU A 69 -2.42 -2.91 -39.27
N THR A 70 -1.73 -3.92 -39.79
CA THR A 70 -0.81 -3.76 -40.92
C THR A 70 -1.60 -3.83 -42.21
N ALA A 71 -1.38 -2.86 -43.10
CA ALA A 71 -1.52 -2.88 -44.57
C ALA A 71 -2.30 -1.66 -45.09
N ASN A 72 -1.57 -0.57 -45.37
CA ASN A 72 -2.01 0.39 -46.38
C ASN A 72 -1.42 -0.10 -47.71
N GLY A 73 -2.27 -0.81 -48.48
CA GLY A 73 -1.97 -1.27 -49.82
C GLY A 73 -2.21 -0.15 -50.82
N GLU A 74 -1.17 0.10 -51.61
CA GLU A 74 -1.16 0.79 -52.88
C GLU A 74 -2.09 0.08 -53.90
N GLY A 75 -2.85 0.84 -54.69
CA GLY A 75 -3.72 0.35 -55.76
C GLY A 75 -4.47 1.49 -56.45
#